data_AF-A0A2I0APL9-F1
#
_entry.id   AF-A0A2I0APL9-F1
#
_cell.length_a   1.000
_cell.length_b   1.000
_cell.length_c   1.000
_cell.angle_alpha   90.00
_cell.angle_beta   90.00
_cell.angle_gamma   90.00
#
_symmetry.space_group_name_H-M   'P 1'
#
loop_
_entity.id
_entity.type
_entity.pdbx_description
1 polymer ?
#
loop_
_entity_poly.entity_id
_entity_poly.type
_entity_poly.pdbx_seq_one_letter_code
_entity_poly.pdbx_strand_id
1 'polypeptide(L)'
;MASHDLCTLPPERRRAMLPNRSQRGTAMAKEKIAWVRSQLIGEDEEIRTPFGMRRLTYADHTASGRCLSFVENYITKNVLPFYGNTHTNDSFVGEQMTTMVREASQYIKRCLRAGPDEALMFCGSGATAAVKRLQEVMGIAVPANMREKMIPTEEERWVVFVGPTEHHSNLLSWRQTTAEVVEIGVDSRSGMLLDMEALEMELARAKRARRPMLGSFSACSNVTGILTDTRAVARLLHRYGAFVCFDFAASAPYVEIDMRSGDETMYDAVFISPHKFTGGPGAPGILVMSRALYLLKSSPPSTCGGGVVAYVNGFNPEDTLYYDDVEEREDAGTPAIIQKIRAALTFWVKEFVGYPAIEFHEKLYIEAAVQRLLPNSKIKILGDSNAKRLAILSFLVFPHHYLDTNNRSSQEEEEEEEEEEEGHSKPLNGRFVAKLLNDLFGIQARGGCSCAGPYGHYLLGVDETSSCAIRSHIQRGYNGLKPGWTRVSFSYYMTVEEFEFILSAIEFIADHGHLFMPLYDFDWTTGDWNVCLPVLQNSLSIVKKKKKTLMNVLLSPRTRKPSKRFVDYLKNARKIALYKPERRSNSSSIPEGVDPKLIYFLL
;
A
#
# COMPACT_ATOMS: atom_id res chain seq x y z
N MET A 1 -14.64 -37.80 -38.16
CA MET A 1 -15.77 -38.66 -37.79
C MET A 1 -15.36 -39.49 -36.57
N ALA A 2 -16.22 -39.48 -35.54
CA ALA A 2 -16.23 -40.25 -34.28
C ALA A 2 -15.05 -39.98 -33.30
N SER A 3 -15.17 -39.38 -32.12
CA SER A 3 -16.06 -39.49 -30.93
C SER A 3 -15.82 -40.71 -30.02
N HIS A 4 -15.78 -40.46 -28.69
CA HIS A 4 -15.73 -41.35 -27.51
C HIS A 4 -14.33 -41.76 -26.99
N ASP A 5 -14.01 -41.82 -25.69
CA ASP A 5 -14.75 -41.47 -24.47
C ASP A 5 -13.78 -41.38 -23.27
N LEU A 6 -14.10 -40.48 -22.33
CA LEU A 6 -13.51 -40.35 -20.99
C LEU A 6 -14.26 -41.30 -20.04
N CYS A 7 -13.73 -42.50 -19.78
CA CYS A 7 -13.93 -43.29 -18.53
C CYS A 7 -13.57 -44.76 -18.76
N THR A 8 -12.34 -45.20 -18.50
CA THR A 8 -12.02 -46.58 -18.04
C THR A 8 -10.53 -46.71 -17.73
N LEU A 9 -10.08 -46.47 -16.50
CA LEU A 9 -8.88 -47.12 -15.93
C LEU A 9 -9.06 -47.33 -14.39
N PRO A 10 -8.55 -48.43 -13.80
CA PRO A 10 -9.01 -48.96 -12.50
C PRO A 10 -8.28 -48.37 -11.26
N PRO A 11 -8.83 -48.59 -10.04
CA PRO A 11 -8.44 -47.92 -8.80
C PRO A 11 -7.23 -48.54 -8.08
N GLU A 12 -6.15 -48.81 -8.80
CA GLU A 12 -4.89 -49.35 -8.21
C GLU A 12 -3.66 -48.56 -8.65
N ARG A 13 -3.65 -47.24 -8.38
CA ARG A 13 -2.42 -46.44 -8.24
C ARG A 13 -2.57 -45.37 -7.16
N ARG A 14 -3.18 -45.72 -6.03
CA ARG A 14 -3.05 -44.96 -4.78
C ARG A 14 -1.95 -45.62 -3.94
N ARG A 15 -0.90 -44.84 -3.65
CA ARG A 15 0.28 -45.12 -2.79
C ARG A 15 1.50 -45.73 -3.49
N ALA A 16 2.33 -44.84 -4.02
CA ALA A 16 3.76 -44.89 -3.79
C ALA A 16 4.14 -43.60 -3.04
N MET A 17 4.28 -43.73 -1.72
CA MET A 17 4.73 -42.68 -0.83
C MET A 17 6.24 -42.47 -1.02
N LEU A 18 6.62 -41.30 -1.51
CA LEU A 18 7.68 -40.42 -1.01
C LEU A 18 7.66 -39.19 -1.95
N PRO A 19 7.31 -37.98 -1.49
CA PRO A 19 7.18 -36.84 -2.38
C PRO A 19 8.53 -36.44 -2.97
N ASN A 20 8.56 -36.18 -4.29
CA ASN A 20 9.71 -35.63 -5.01
C ASN A 20 10.20 -34.33 -4.35
N ARG A 21 11.50 -34.00 -4.48
CA ARG A 21 12.12 -32.81 -3.85
C ARG A 21 11.37 -31.50 -4.16
N SER A 22 10.79 -31.36 -5.36
CA SER A 22 9.93 -30.21 -5.75
C SER A 22 8.57 -30.22 -5.06
N GLN A 23 7.92 -31.39 -4.95
CA GLN A 23 6.64 -31.54 -4.25
C GLN A 23 6.78 -31.35 -2.73
N ARG A 24 7.90 -31.78 -2.13
CA ARG A 24 8.23 -31.50 -0.72
C ARG A 24 8.37 -30.01 -0.45
N GLY A 25 9.07 -29.29 -1.32
CA GLY A 25 9.20 -27.82 -1.23
C GLY A 25 7.83 -27.12 -1.27
N THR A 26 6.94 -27.54 -2.17
CA THR A 26 5.58 -26.97 -2.27
C THR A 26 4.67 -27.33 -1.10
N ALA A 27 4.77 -28.54 -0.54
CA ALA A 27 3.99 -28.93 0.63
C ALA A 27 4.42 -28.15 1.88
N MET A 28 5.73 -28.01 2.09
CA MET A 28 6.30 -27.23 3.20
C MET A 28 5.94 -25.73 3.09
N ALA A 29 5.94 -25.16 1.88
CA ALA A 29 5.51 -23.78 1.67
C ALA A 29 4.02 -23.57 2.03
N LYS A 30 3.14 -24.52 1.67
CA LYS A 30 1.72 -24.49 2.05
C LYS A 30 1.51 -24.57 3.55
N GLU A 31 2.28 -25.42 4.25
CA GLU A 31 2.23 -25.53 5.70
C GLU A 31 2.67 -24.23 6.39
N LYS A 32 3.74 -23.59 5.91
CA LYS A 32 4.22 -22.30 6.43
C LYS A 32 3.19 -21.18 6.24
N ILE A 33 2.55 -21.11 5.07
CA ILE A 33 1.48 -20.14 4.79
C ILE A 33 0.26 -20.40 5.66
N ALA A 34 -0.15 -21.67 5.81
CA ALA A 34 -1.25 -22.05 6.69
C ALA A 34 -0.93 -21.71 8.17
N TRP A 35 0.33 -21.87 8.58
CA TRP A 35 0.80 -21.44 9.89
C TRP A 35 0.66 -19.93 10.07
N VAL A 36 1.11 -19.09 9.13
CA VAL A 36 0.92 -17.62 9.22
C VAL A 36 -0.55 -17.29 9.40
N ARG A 37 -1.44 -17.92 8.62
CA ARG A 37 -2.89 -17.71 8.72
C ARG A 37 -3.42 -18.08 10.11
N SER A 38 -3.01 -19.21 10.66
CA SER A 38 -3.38 -19.64 12.02
C SER A 38 -2.95 -18.68 13.13
N GLN A 39 -1.94 -17.85 12.86
CA GLN A 39 -1.41 -16.89 13.83
C GLN A 39 -2.15 -15.54 13.77
N LEU A 40 -2.96 -15.28 12.74
CA LEU A 40 -3.65 -14.01 12.57
C LEU A 40 -4.58 -13.74 13.74
N ILE A 41 -4.38 -12.59 14.40
CA ILE A 41 -5.27 -12.15 15.46
C ILE A 41 -6.55 -11.61 14.83
N GLY A 42 -7.68 -12.16 15.26
CA GLY A 42 -9.02 -11.72 14.85
C GLY A 42 -9.48 -12.21 13.46
N GLU A 43 -8.93 -13.32 12.97
CA GLU A 43 -9.26 -13.93 11.66
C GLU A 43 -10.75 -14.34 11.52
N ASP A 44 -11.37 -14.76 12.63
CA ASP A 44 -12.77 -15.20 12.69
C ASP A 44 -13.71 -14.16 13.30
N GLU A 45 -13.23 -12.93 13.49
CA GLU A 45 -14.04 -11.87 14.06
C GLU A 45 -15.14 -11.42 13.10
N GLU A 46 -16.27 -11.00 13.67
CA GLU A 46 -17.41 -10.50 12.94
C GLU A 46 -17.70 -9.06 13.31
N ILE A 47 -18.08 -8.26 12.31
CA ILE A 47 -18.52 -6.90 12.48
C ILE A 47 -20.03 -6.79 12.29
N ARG A 48 -20.64 -5.89 13.06
CA ARG A 48 -22.05 -5.53 12.86
C ARG A 48 -22.13 -4.50 11.74
N THR A 49 -22.82 -4.85 10.66
CA THR A 49 -23.12 -3.94 9.55
C THR A 49 -24.60 -3.57 9.55
N PRO A 50 -25.02 -2.57 8.76
CA PRO A 50 -26.44 -2.27 8.54
C PRO A 50 -27.23 -3.47 8.01
N PHE A 51 -26.56 -4.41 7.33
CA PHE A 51 -27.17 -5.60 6.73
C PHE A 51 -26.97 -6.87 7.59
N GLY A 52 -26.57 -6.72 8.85
CA GLY A 52 -26.38 -7.80 9.83
C GLY A 52 -24.91 -8.13 10.11
N MET A 53 -24.67 -9.25 10.79
CA MET A 53 -23.30 -9.69 11.08
C MET A 53 -22.58 -10.11 9.80
N ARG A 54 -21.32 -9.68 9.65
CA ARG A 54 -20.42 -10.07 8.56
C ARG A 54 -19.07 -10.48 9.14
N ARG A 55 -18.47 -11.55 8.62
CA ARG A 55 -17.08 -11.87 8.90
C ARG A 55 -16.19 -10.73 8.41
N LEU A 56 -15.26 -10.28 9.26
CA LEU A 56 -14.26 -9.29 8.88
C LEU A 56 -13.30 -9.93 7.88
N THR A 57 -13.45 -9.58 6.61
CA THR A 57 -12.59 -10.08 5.52
C THR A 57 -11.61 -8.97 5.15
N TYR A 58 -10.36 -9.07 5.55
CA TYR A 58 -9.40 -7.96 5.40
C TYR A 58 -8.73 -7.96 4.02
N ALA A 59 -8.87 -6.86 3.27
CA ALA A 59 -8.33 -6.71 1.92
C ALA A 59 -7.61 -5.36 1.72
N ASP A 60 -7.07 -4.76 2.79
CA ASP A 60 -6.32 -3.48 2.76
C ASP A 60 -4.89 -3.64 3.32
N HIS A 61 -4.26 -4.78 3.02
CA HIS A 61 -2.89 -5.11 3.43
C HIS A 61 -1.84 -4.11 2.93
N THR A 62 -2.09 -3.46 1.78
CA THR A 62 -1.23 -2.38 1.25
C THR A 62 -1.12 -1.19 2.21
N ALA A 63 -2.16 -0.93 3.03
CA ALA A 63 -2.13 0.13 4.03
C ALA A 63 -1.41 -0.30 5.31
N SER A 64 -1.70 -1.49 5.83
CA SER A 64 -1.06 -2.06 7.02
C SER A 64 -1.21 -3.58 7.05
N GLY A 65 -0.21 -4.26 7.63
CA GLY A 65 -0.30 -5.68 7.94
C GLY A 65 -1.23 -5.95 9.13
N ARG A 66 -1.56 -7.23 9.34
CA ARG A 66 -2.34 -7.71 10.50
C ARG A 66 -1.40 -8.21 11.60
N CYS A 67 -1.81 -8.12 12.87
CA CYS A 67 -1.02 -8.66 13.99
C CYS A 67 -0.99 -10.19 14.01
N LEU A 68 0.09 -10.77 14.54
CA LEU A 68 0.27 -12.21 14.70
C LEU A 68 0.43 -12.57 16.17
N SER A 69 -0.30 -13.60 16.61
CA SER A 69 -0.21 -14.18 17.95
C SER A 69 1.23 -14.59 18.27
N PHE A 70 1.97 -15.12 17.30
CA PHE A 70 3.39 -15.43 17.46
C PHE A 70 4.23 -14.22 17.89
N VAL A 71 4.09 -13.08 17.20
CA VAL A 71 4.87 -11.87 17.49
C VAL A 71 4.48 -11.30 18.84
N GLU A 72 3.18 -11.18 19.13
CA GLU A 72 2.71 -10.68 20.42
C GLU A 72 3.16 -11.59 21.57
N ASN A 73 3.00 -12.90 21.43
CA ASN A 73 3.42 -13.86 22.45
C ASN A 73 4.94 -13.82 22.67
N TYR A 74 5.73 -13.67 21.61
CA TYR A 74 7.18 -13.56 21.74
C TYR A 74 7.55 -12.33 22.57
N ILE A 75 6.97 -11.17 22.25
CA ILE A 75 7.20 -9.92 22.98
C ILE A 75 6.76 -10.07 24.45
N THR A 76 5.53 -10.53 24.68
CA THR A 76 4.99 -10.66 26.04
C THR A 76 5.77 -11.66 26.91
N LYS A 77 6.29 -12.74 26.33
CA LYS A 77 6.92 -13.83 27.10
C LYS A 77 8.44 -13.74 27.16
N ASN A 78 9.10 -13.12 26.18
CA ASN A 78 10.56 -13.13 26.06
C ASN A 78 11.19 -11.73 26.08
N VAL A 79 10.42 -10.66 25.83
CA VAL A 79 10.96 -9.29 25.84
C VAL A 79 10.54 -8.57 27.11
N LEU A 80 9.23 -8.43 27.34
CA LEU A 80 8.69 -7.65 28.45
C LEU A 80 9.15 -8.10 29.84
N PRO A 81 9.29 -9.40 30.15
CA PRO A 81 9.75 -9.84 31.47
C PRO A 81 11.20 -9.44 31.80
N PHE A 82 12.01 -9.18 30.77
CA PHE A 82 13.43 -8.82 30.91
C PHE A 82 13.70 -7.38 30.48
N TYR A 83 12.65 -6.55 30.41
CA TYR A 83 12.77 -5.19 29.92
C TYR A 83 13.61 -4.32 30.86
N GLY A 84 14.71 -3.80 30.33
CA GLY A 84 15.54 -2.74 30.90
C GLY A 84 15.84 -1.69 29.82
N ASN A 85 16.24 -0.48 30.22
CA ASN A 85 16.69 0.50 29.24
C ASN A 85 18.00 0.02 28.60
N THR A 86 18.22 0.37 27.33
CA THR A 86 19.52 0.16 26.66
C THR A 86 20.52 1.23 27.11
N HIS A 87 21.76 1.16 26.63
CA HIS A 87 22.87 2.09 26.90
C HIS A 87 23.67 1.86 28.18
N THR A 88 23.29 0.89 29.01
CA THR A 88 24.14 0.37 30.08
C THR A 88 24.14 -1.16 30.07
N ASN A 89 25.32 -1.76 30.24
CA ASN A 89 25.49 -3.22 30.27
C ASN A 89 25.80 -3.74 31.69
N ASP A 90 25.73 -2.87 32.70
CA ASP A 90 26.10 -3.21 34.08
C ASP A 90 25.05 -4.11 34.78
N SER A 91 23.81 -4.10 34.27
CA SER A 91 22.71 -4.92 34.79
C SER A 91 22.29 -5.97 33.77
N PHE A 92 21.86 -7.13 34.27
CA PHE A 92 21.39 -8.24 33.43
C PHE A 92 20.35 -7.80 32.39
N VAL A 93 19.34 -7.02 32.80
CA VAL A 93 18.26 -6.58 31.89
C VAL A 93 18.76 -5.55 30.86
N GLY A 94 19.71 -4.68 31.23
CA GLY A 94 20.32 -3.72 30.31
C GLY A 94 21.16 -4.40 29.24
N GLU A 95 22.02 -5.35 29.65
CA GLU A 95 22.82 -6.18 28.73
C GLU A 95 21.93 -7.02 27.81
N GLN A 96 20.89 -7.65 28.38
CA GLN A 96 19.96 -8.50 27.63
C GLN A 96 19.19 -7.71 26.56
N MET A 97 18.64 -6.53 26.90
CA MET A 97 17.92 -5.71 25.92
C MET A 97 18.85 -5.11 24.86
N THR A 98 20.04 -4.64 25.26
CA THR A 98 21.05 -4.14 24.32
C THR A 98 21.45 -5.22 23.33
N THR A 99 21.63 -6.46 23.79
CA THR A 99 21.91 -7.61 22.93
C THR A 99 20.76 -7.91 21.98
N MET A 100 19.51 -7.97 22.46
CA MET A 100 18.35 -8.24 21.59
C MET A 100 18.15 -7.18 20.51
N VAL A 101 18.37 -5.89 20.83
CA VAL A 101 18.28 -4.81 19.85
C VAL A 101 19.40 -4.94 18.81
N ARG A 102 20.63 -5.22 19.23
CA ARG A 102 21.76 -5.43 18.31
C ARG A 102 21.50 -6.63 17.39
N GLU A 103 21.02 -7.74 17.93
CA GLU A 103 20.66 -8.94 17.14
C GLU A 103 19.51 -8.64 16.16
N ALA A 104 18.52 -7.86 16.56
CA ALA A 104 17.44 -7.41 15.70
C ALA A 104 17.97 -6.57 14.52
N SER A 105 18.83 -5.58 14.78
CA SER A 105 19.47 -4.76 13.74
C SER A 105 20.28 -5.62 12.78
N GLN A 106 21.15 -6.49 13.31
CA GLN A 106 21.98 -7.38 12.49
C GLN A 106 21.13 -8.36 11.67
N TYR A 107 20.04 -8.87 12.23
CA TYR A 107 19.14 -9.77 11.50
C TYR A 107 18.48 -9.06 10.31
N ILE A 108 18.00 -7.83 10.50
CA ILE A 108 17.40 -7.04 9.42
C ILE A 108 18.45 -6.72 8.35
N LYS A 109 19.66 -6.29 8.74
CA LYS A 109 20.76 -6.06 7.78
C LYS A 109 21.06 -7.30 6.94
N ARG A 110 21.13 -8.48 7.56
CA ARG A 110 21.33 -9.75 6.84
C ARG A 110 20.21 -10.03 5.84
N CYS A 111 18.95 -9.82 6.23
CA CYS A 111 17.80 -10.01 5.33
C CYS A 111 17.85 -9.07 4.12
N LEU A 112 18.41 -7.87 4.29
CA LEU A 112 18.55 -6.86 3.24
C LEU A 112 19.87 -6.97 2.46
N ARG A 113 20.75 -7.91 2.84
CA ARG A 113 22.12 -8.06 2.33
C ARG A 113 22.93 -6.76 2.46
N ALA A 114 22.66 -5.97 3.50
CA ALA A 114 23.41 -4.78 3.85
C ALA A 114 24.77 -5.19 4.46
N GLY A 115 25.84 -4.56 4.00
CA GLY A 115 27.22 -4.77 4.43
C GLY A 115 27.66 -3.77 5.52
N PRO A 116 28.98 -3.63 5.71
CA PRO A 116 29.55 -2.72 6.71
C PRO A 116 29.45 -1.23 6.30
N ASP A 117 29.39 -0.96 5.00
CA ASP A 117 29.31 0.39 4.43
C ASP A 117 27.89 0.98 4.53
N GLU A 118 26.91 0.15 4.88
CA GLU A 118 25.52 0.55 5.07
C GLU A 118 25.17 0.65 6.57
N ALA A 119 24.56 1.77 6.94
CA ALA A 119 23.99 2.03 8.26
C ALA A 119 22.49 1.75 8.27
N LEU A 120 21.99 1.15 9.35
CA LEU A 120 20.57 0.92 9.61
C LEU A 120 20.09 1.85 10.73
N MET A 121 19.00 2.57 10.49
CA MET A 121 18.35 3.44 11.45
C MET A 121 16.87 3.11 11.60
N PHE A 122 16.36 3.26 12.82
CA PHE A 122 14.92 3.15 13.12
C PHE A 122 14.35 4.55 13.31
N CYS A 123 13.58 5.03 12.33
CA CYS A 123 13.36 6.47 12.15
C CYS A 123 12.02 6.98 12.72
N GLY A 124 11.19 6.13 13.31
CA GLY A 124 9.87 6.52 13.84
C GLY A 124 8.71 5.96 13.02
N SER A 125 7.76 6.79 12.58
CA SER A 125 6.52 6.31 11.94
C SER A 125 6.67 6.02 10.44
N GLY A 126 6.96 4.76 10.10
CA GLY A 126 6.99 4.25 8.72
C GLY A 126 8.06 4.88 7.84
N ALA A 127 7.99 4.60 6.53
CA ALA A 127 8.95 5.09 5.54
C ALA A 127 9.00 6.62 5.46
N THR A 128 7.91 7.32 5.79
CA THR A 128 7.90 8.79 5.89
C THR A 128 8.99 9.31 6.82
N ALA A 129 9.15 8.69 7.99
CA ALA A 129 10.16 9.11 8.95
C ALA A 129 11.57 8.69 8.51
N ALA A 130 11.70 7.59 7.76
CA ALA A 130 12.96 7.17 7.15
C ALA A 130 13.44 8.16 6.06
N VAL A 131 12.53 8.60 5.19
CA VAL A 131 12.81 9.65 4.19
C VAL A 131 13.23 10.96 4.87
N LYS A 132 12.51 11.36 5.92
CA LYS A 132 12.87 12.55 6.70
C LYS A 132 14.25 12.42 7.35
N ARG A 133 14.55 11.27 7.98
CA ARG A 133 15.86 11.02 8.59
C ARG A 133 16.98 11.12 7.57
N LEU A 134 16.79 10.57 6.36
CA LEU A 134 17.78 10.70 5.28
C LEU A 134 18.04 12.18 4.95
N GLN A 135 16.99 13.00 4.84
CA GLN A 135 17.14 14.43 4.57
C GLN A 135 17.90 15.17 5.68
N GLU A 136 17.71 14.77 6.93
CA GLU A 136 18.39 15.35 8.08
C GLU A 136 19.89 14.99 8.10
N VAL A 137 20.23 13.72 7.91
CA VAL A 137 21.63 13.27 7.89
C VAL A 137 22.40 13.73 6.65
N MET A 138 21.69 14.03 5.56
CA MET A 138 22.25 14.71 4.39
C MET A 138 22.40 16.24 4.58
N GLY A 139 21.83 16.81 5.65
CA GLY A 139 21.89 18.26 5.90
C GLY A 139 21.03 19.13 4.98
N ILE A 140 20.04 18.54 4.28
CA ILE A 140 19.13 19.26 3.37
C ILE A 140 17.73 19.48 3.96
N ALA A 141 17.46 18.90 5.12
CA ALA A 141 16.25 19.15 5.90
C ALA A 141 16.35 20.51 6.60
N VAL A 142 15.33 21.36 6.40
CA VAL A 142 15.23 22.66 7.06
C VAL A 142 13.80 22.88 7.58
N PRO A 143 13.59 23.70 8.62
CA PRO A 143 12.25 24.14 9.01
C PRO A 143 11.53 24.80 7.83
N ALA A 144 10.25 24.49 7.64
CA ALA A 144 9.49 24.94 6.47
C ALA A 144 9.46 26.48 6.31
N ASN A 145 9.42 27.22 7.42
CA ASN A 145 9.45 28.68 7.43
C ASN A 145 10.82 29.31 7.13
N MET A 146 11.88 28.50 7.07
CA MET A 146 13.26 28.93 6.79
C MET A 146 13.77 28.48 5.42
N ARG A 147 13.03 27.61 4.72
CA ARG A 147 13.45 27.00 3.45
C ARG A 147 13.98 27.99 2.43
N GLU A 148 13.20 29.03 2.11
CA GLU A 148 13.57 30.04 1.10
C GLU A 148 14.85 30.82 1.47
N LYS A 149 15.19 30.89 2.76
CA LYS A 149 16.39 31.59 3.27
C LYS A 149 17.63 30.68 3.32
N MET A 150 17.44 29.37 3.19
CA MET A 150 18.48 28.35 3.36
C MET A 150 18.76 27.58 2.06
N ILE A 151 18.26 28.07 0.91
CA ILE A 151 18.61 27.50 -0.38
C ILE A 151 20.11 27.76 -0.62
N PRO A 152 20.93 26.72 -0.81
CA PRO A 152 22.36 26.88 -1.03
C PRO A 152 22.65 27.43 -2.43
N THR A 153 23.93 27.63 -2.74
CA THR A 153 24.35 27.98 -4.11
C THR A 153 23.96 26.88 -5.09
N GLU A 154 23.81 27.23 -6.36
CA GLU A 154 23.37 26.28 -7.39
C GLU A 154 24.27 25.03 -7.48
N GLU A 155 25.59 25.20 -7.33
CA GLU A 155 26.57 24.12 -7.38
C GLU A 155 26.44 23.15 -6.18
N GLU A 156 26.09 23.67 -5.00
CA GLU A 156 25.90 22.89 -3.76
C GLU A 156 24.49 22.32 -3.63
N ARG A 157 23.54 22.83 -4.43
CA ARG A 157 22.14 22.48 -4.35
C ARG A 157 21.88 21.11 -4.96
N TRP A 158 21.51 20.15 -4.12
CA TRP A 158 21.05 18.84 -4.53
C TRP A 158 19.91 18.90 -5.55
N VAL A 159 19.99 18.06 -6.57
CA VAL A 159 18.89 17.73 -7.47
C VAL A 159 18.34 16.37 -7.05
N VAL A 160 17.05 16.32 -6.72
CA VAL A 160 16.34 15.10 -6.36
C VAL A 160 15.35 14.74 -7.46
N PHE A 161 15.60 13.62 -8.13
CA PHE A 161 14.68 13.06 -9.13
C PHE A 161 13.65 12.16 -8.46
N VAL A 162 12.38 12.32 -8.80
CA VAL A 162 11.29 11.49 -8.27
C VAL A 162 10.40 11.00 -9.42
N GLY A 163 9.79 9.83 -9.25
CA GLY A 163 8.97 9.20 -10.29
C GLY A 163 7.53 9.73 -10.38
N PRO A 164 6.74 9.23 -11.33
CA PRO A 164 5.35 9.65 -11.52
C PRO A 164 4.38 8.98 -10.53
N THR A 165 4.76 7.85 -9.94
CA THR A 165 3.88 7.02 -9.09
C THR A 165 4.13 7.19 -7.58
N GLU A 166 4.82 8.25 -7.17
CA GLU A 166 5.28 8.38 -5.79
C GLU A 166 4.14 8.53 -4.78
N HIS A 167 4.30 7.84 -3.66
CA HIS A 167 3.54 8.15 -2.46
C HIS A 167 3.91 9.56 -1.96
N HIS A 168 2.96 10.28 -1.35
CA HIS A 168 3.18 11.63 -0.82
C HIS A 168 4.42 11.75 0.08
N SER A 169 4.72 10.70 0.87
CA SER A 169 5.93 10.63 1.69
C SER A 169 7.24 10.74 0.90
N ASN A 170 7.26 10.23 -0.33
CA ASN A 170 8.41 10.25 -1.23
C ASN A 170 8.30 11.32 -2.34
N LEU A 171 7.42 12.32 -2.15
CA LEU A 171 7.30 13.48 -3.03
C LEU A 171 7.28 14.78 -2.24
N LEU A 172 6.28 14.94 -1.37
CA LEU A 172 6.09 16.17 -0.60
C LEU A 172 7.26 16.42 0.36
N SER A 173 7.83 15.36 0.93
CA SER A 173 8.98 15.50 1.83
C SER A 173 10.18 16.14 1.11
N TRP A 174 10.48 15.70 -0.11
CA TRP A 174 11.57 16.27 -0.91
C TRP A 174 11.30 17.70 -1.33
N ARG A 175 10.05 18.00 -1.72
CA ARG A 175 9.63 19.38 -2.06
C ARG A 175 9.78 20.36 -0.90
N GLN A 176 9.89 19.89 0.34
CA GLN A 176 10.10 20.71 1.54
C GLN A 176 11.56 20.78 2.01
N THR A 177 12.50 20.21 1.25
CA THR A 177 13.94 20.35 1.49
C THR A 177 14.53 21.56 0.77
N THR A 178 15.82 21.83 0.96
CA THR A 178 16.58 22.82 0.18
C THR A 178 16.92 22.35 -1.24
N ALA A 179 16.71 21.06 -1.56
CA ALA A 179 16.95 20.51 -2.88
C ALA A 179 16.01 21.11 -3.93
N GLU A 180 16.44 21.03 -5.19
CA GLU A 180 15.53 21.11 -6.32
C GLU A 180 14.92 19.73 -6.58
N VAL A 181 13.61 19.67 -6.79
CA VAL A 181 12.91 18.42 -7.08
C VAL A 181 12.52 18.42 -8.55
N VAL A 182 12.95 17.39 -9.26
CA VAL A 182 12.63 17.16 -10.67
C VAL A 182 11.72 15.93 -10.74
N GLU A 183 10.47 16.15 -11.13
CA GLU A 183 9.46 15.10 -11.29
C GLU A 183 9.55 14.52 -12.70
N ILE A 184 9.89 13.23 -12.80
CA ILE A 184 9.92 12.50 -14.06
C ILE A 184 8.53 11.95 -14.35
N GLY A 185 8.07 12.17 -15.57
CA GLY A 185 6.77 11.72 -16.04
C GLY A 185 6.69 10.22 -16.30
N VAL A 186 5.56 9.84 -16.89
CA VAL A 186 5.35 8.49 -17.42
C VAL A 186 5.84 8.39 -18.86
N ASP A 187 6.28 7.21 -19.27
CA ASP A 187 6.72 6.97 -20.63
C ASP A 187 5.57 7.08 -21.65
N SER A 188 5.86 7.52 -22.86
CA SER A 188 4.87 7.74 -23.91
C SER A 188 4.29 6.46 -24.54
N ARG A 189 4.88 5.28 -24.30
CA ARG A 189 4.45 4.01 -24.90
C ARG A 189 3.38 3.33 -24.06
N SER A 190 3.62 3.19 -22.76
CA SER A 190 2.69 2.58 -21.81
C SER A 190 1.77 3.62 -21.16
N GLY A 191 2.21 4.88 -21.09
CA GLY A 191 1.56 5.93 -20.30
C GLY A 191 1.60 5.66 -18.79
N MET A 192 2.27 4.61 -18.30
CA MET A 192 2.05 4.12 -16.93
C MET A 192 3.33 3.79 -16.16
N LEU A 193 4.47 3.65 -16.85
CA LEU A 193 5.78 3.39 -16.23
C LEU A 193 6.66 4.64 -16.24
N LEU A 194 7.74 4.64 -15.46
CA LEU A 194 8.72 5.72 -15.41
C LEU A 194 9.36 5.98 -16.78
N ASP A 195 9.39 7.24 -17.21
CA ASP A 195 10.10 7.64 -18.43
C ASP A 195 11.62 7.65 -18.19
N MET A 196 12.27 6.56 -18.59
CA MET A 196 13.73 6.40 -18.46
C MET A 196 14.52 7.34 -19.36
N GLU A 197 13.98 7.74 -20.51
CA GLU A 197 14.64 8.65 -21.46
C GLU A 197 14.61 10.08 -20.91
N ALA A 198 13.47 10.52 -20.38
CA ALA A 198 13.34 11.79 -19.68
C ALA A 198 14.25 11.88 -18.45
N LEU A 199 14.33 10.79 -17.66
CA LEU A 199 15.25 10.70 -16.53
C LEU A 199 16.72 10.85 -16.97
N GLU A 200 17.15 10.17 -18.04
CA GLU A 200 18.52 10.28 -18.56
C GLU A 200 18.86 11.70 -19.03
N MET A 201 17.91 12.40 -19.66
CA MET A 201 18.09 13.79 -20.09
C MET A 201 18.29 14.74 -18.89
N GLU A 202 17.47 14.61 -17.85
CA GLU A 202 17.57 15.46 -16.66
C GLU A 202 18.82 15.14 -15.80
N LEU A 203 19.22 13.88 -15.73
CA LEU A 203 20.50 13.47 -15.15
C LEU A 203 21.69 14.10 -15.90
N ALA A 204 21.67 14.07 -17.24
CA ALA A 204 22.72 14.69 -18.05
C ALA A 204 22.80 16.21 -17.84
N ARG A 205 21.65 16.87 -17.69
CA ARG A 205 21.57 18.30 -17.39
C ARG A 205 22.20 18.63 -16.04
N ALA A 206 21.79 17.95 -14.98
CA ALA A 206 22.31 18.18 -13.63
C ALA A 206 23.81 17.85 -13.53
N LYS A 207 24.28 16.78 -14.18
CA LYS A 207 25.71 16.43 -14.28
C LYS A 207 26.53 17.54 -14.95
N ARG A 208 26.02 18.14 -16.04
CA ARG A 208 26.69 19.27 -16.71
C ARG A 208 26.82 20.48 -15.81
N ALA A 209 25.83 20.71 -14.95
CA ALA A 209 25.83 21.76 -13.93
C ALA A 209 26.70 21.42 -12.70
N ARG A 210 27.34 20.24 -12.65
CA ARG A 210 28.19 19.76 -11.55
C ARG A 210 27.50 19.70 -10.19
N ARG A 211 26.19 19.46 -10.19
CA ARG A 211 25.37 19.43 -8.98
C ARG A 211 25.34 18.03 -8.36
N PRO A 212 25.25 17.90 -7.03
CA PRO A 212 25.02 16.62 -6.40
C PRO A 212 23.61 16.11 -6.73
N MET A 213 23.49 14.82 -7.00
CA MET A 213 22.28 14.21 -7.55
C MET A 213 21.84 13.00 -6.73
N LEU A 214 20.53 12.88 -6.55
CA LEU A 214 19.89 11.75 -5.90
C LEU A 214 18.58 11.42 -6.64
N GLY A 215 18.30 10.14 -6.88
CA GLY A 215 16.96 9.70 -7.29
C GLY A 215 16.25 9.02 -6.13
N SER A 216 14.96 9.30 -5.94
CA SER A 216 14.15 8.66 -4.92
C SER A 216 12.86 8.14 -5.54
N PHE A 217 12.80 6.84 -5.81
CA PHE A 217 11.71 6.22 -6.56
C PHE A 217 10.96 5.16 -5.75
N SER A 218 9.65 5.05 -5.96
CA SER A 218 8.86 3.94 -5.43
C SER A 218 9.29 2.63 -6.11
N ALA A 219 9.63 1.60 -5.32
CA ALA A 219 9.91 0.27 -5.86
C ALA A 219 8.64 -0.43 -6.35
N CYS A 220 7.48 -0.01 -5.84
CA CYS A 220 6.17 -0.50 -6.23
C CYS A 220 5.13 0.59 -5.99
N SER A 221 4.25 0.84 -6.96
CA SER A 221 3.11 1.73 -6.77
C SER A 221 2.18 1.15 -5.69
N ASN A 222 1.85 1.95 -4.67
CA ASN A 222 0.84 1.58 -3.69
C ASN A 222 -0.60 1.69 -4.25
N VAL A 223 -0.74 2.21 -5.47
CA VAL A 223 -2.01 2.35 -6.18
C VAL A 223 -2.24 1.13 -7.07
N THR A 224 -1.37 0.91 -8.06
CA THR A 224 -1.58 -0.10 -9.11
C THR A 224 -0.89 -1.43 -8.85
N GLY A 225 0.01 -1.47 -7.85
CA GLY A 225 0.86 -2.62 -7.57
C GLY A 225 2.01 -2.79 -8.54
N ILE A 226 2.10 -1.96 -9.59
CA ILE A 226 3.12 -2.07 -10.63
C ILE A 226 4.52 -1.90 -10.01
N LEU A 227 5.41 -2.82 -10.35
CA LEU A 227 6.80 -2.83 -9.92
C LEU A 227 7.65 -1.94 -10.82
N THR A 228 8.50 -1.13 -10.20
CA THR A 228 9.56 -0.40 -10.91
C THR A 228 10.73 -1.35 -11.16
N ASP A 229 11.36 -1.28 -12.33
CA ASP A 229 12.67 -1.94 -12.54
C ASP A 229 13.76 -1.17 -11.79
N THR A 230 13.83 -1.43 -10.49
CA THR A 230 14.75 -0.76 -9.57
C THR A 230 16.21 -0.96 -9.96
N ARG A 231 16.55 -2.06 -10.64
CA ARG A 231 17.93 -2.33 -11.06
C ARG A 231 18.31 -1.54 -12.31
N ALA A 232 17.39 -1.40 -13.27
CA ALA A 232 17.60 -0.52 -14.42
C ALA A 232 17.73 0.95 -13.98
N VAL A 233 16.88 1.41 -13.06
CA VAL A 233 16.94 2.76 -12.49
C VAL A 233 18.27 2.99 -11.76
N ALA A 234 18.69 2.10 -10.86
CA ALA A 234 19.96 2.21 -10.16
C ALA A 234 21.16 2.33 -11.11
N ARG A 235 21.21 1.46 -12.14
CA ARG A 235 22.27 1.48 -13.15
C ARG A 235 22.33 2.82 -13.89
N LEU A 236 21.17 3.36 -14.27
CA LEU A 236 21.10 4.65 -14.96
C LEU A 236 21.63 5.77 -14.06
N LEU A 237 21.19 5.86 -12.80
CA LEU A 237 21.66 6.92 -11.90
C LEU A 237 23.16 6.85 -11.63
N HIS A 238 23.69 5.66 -11.35
CA HIS A 238 25.12 5.49 -11.09
C HIS A 238 26.00 5.85 -12.29
N ARG A 239 25.56 5.61 -13.53
CA ARG A 239 26.26 6.08 -14.75
C ARG A 239 26.49 7.59 -14.75
N TYR A 240 25.58 8.34 -14.14
CA TYR A 240 25.67 9.79 -14.03
C TYR A 240 26.34 10.26 -12.73
N GLY A 241 26.71 9.35 -11.82
CA GLY A 241 27.30 9.68 -10.52
C GLY A 241 26.27 10.15 -9.49
N ALA A 242 24.99 9.81 -9.70
CA ALA A 242 23.91 10.11 -8.77
C ALA A 242 23.70 8.96 -7.78
N PHE A 243 23.28 9.28 -6.56
CA PHE A 243 22.81 8.28 -5.60
C PHE A 243 21.39 7.81 -5.94
N VAL A 244 21.02 6.59 -5.58
CA VAL A 244 19.67 6.04 -5.78
C VAL A 244 19.05 5.52 -4.48
N CYS A 245 17.83 5.98 -4.22
CA CYS A 245 17.01 5.62 -3.10
C CYS A 245 15.70 4.97 -3.57
N PHE A 246 15.25 3.95 -2.86
CA PHE A 246 13.98 3.28 -3.17
C PHE A 246 13.01 3.24 -1.99
N ASP A 247 11.77 3.70 -2.22
CA ASP A 247 10.65 3.48 -1.30
C ASP A 247 10.09 2.07 -1.50
N PHE A 248 10.41 1.18 -0.56
CA PHE A 248 9.92 -0.19 -0.49
C PHE A 248 8.71 -0.33 0.44
N ALA A 249 8.07 0.75 0.90
CA ALA A 249 6.97 0.67 1.85
C ALA A 249 5.84 -0.27 1.39
N ALA A 250 5.45 -0.24 0.11
CA ALA A 250 4.40 -1.09 -0.42
C ALA A 250 4.87 -2.53 -0.75
N SER A 251 6.15 -2.73 -1.07
CA SER A 251 6.66 -4.00 -1.61
C SER A 251 7.51 -4.81 -0.65
N ALA A 252 8.14 -4.20 0.37
CA ALA A 252 9.02 -4.87 1.32
C ALA A 252 8.43 -6.12 2.00
N PRO A 253 7.11 -6.20 2.30
CA PRO A 253 6.52 -7.42 2.85
C PRO A 253 6.59 -8.63 1.89
N TYR A 254 6.76 -8.38 0.59
CA TYR A 254 6.51 -9.34 -0.48
C TYR A 254 7.74 -9.68 -1.32
N VAL A 255 8.63 -8.71 -1.55
CA VAL A 255 9.77 -8.85 -2.48
C VAL A 255 11.09 -9.03 -1.76
N GLU A 256 12.06 -9.67 -2.41
CA GLU A 256 13.45 -9.65 -1.94
C GLU A 256 14.06 -8.27 -2.12
N ILE A 257 14.76 -7.79 -1.09
CA ILE A 257 15.51 -6.54 -1.13
C ILE A 257 16.97 -6.91 -0.97
N ASP A 258 17.76 -6.61 -1.99
CA ASP A 258 19.20 -6.84 -1.99
C ASP A 258 19.90 -5.51 -2.22
N MET A 259 20.52 -4.97 -1.17
CA MET A 259 21.28 -3.72 -1.22
C MET A 259 22.49 -3.79 -2.16
N ARG A 260 23.07 -4.99 -2.39
CA ARG A 260 24.40 -5.18 -3.01
C ARG A 260 24.40 -6.14 -4.20
N SER A 261 23.32 -6.17 -4.99
CA SER A 261 23.17 -7.08 -6.14
C SER A 261 24.22 -6.94 -7.28
N GLY A 262 25.17 -6.02 -7.15
CA GLY A 262 26.24 -5.68 -8.11
C GLY A 262 26.63 -4.21 -7.98
N ASP A 263 27.85 -3.85 -8.38
CA ASP A 263 28.40 -2.51 -8.16
C ASP A 263 27.55 -1.41 -8.83
N GLU A 264 27.07 -1.63 -10.05
CA GLU A 264 26.24 -0.65 -10.76
C GLU A 264 24.75 -0.72 -10.37
N THR A 265 24.31 -1.77 -9.68
CA THR A 265 22.89 -2.02 -9.38
C THR A 265 22.59 -2.05 -7.88
N MET A 266 23.55 -1.62 -7.06
CA MET A 266 23.38 -1.46 -5.63
C MET A 266 22.37 -0.36 -5.32
N TYR A 267 21.88 -0.33 -4.08
CA TYR A 267 21.01 0.73 -3.60
C TYR A 267 21.75 1.57 -2.59
N ASP A 268 21.69 2.89 -2.70
CA ASP A 268 22.31 3.78 -1.74
C ASP A 268 21.42 4.05 -0.53
N ALA A 269 20.10 3.99 -0.70
CA ALA A 269 19.19 3.92 0.44
C ALA A 269 17.89 3.17 0.12
N VAL A 270 17.30 2.58 1.15
CA VAL A 270 15.94 2.01 1.09
C VAL A 270 15.11 2.48 2.28
N PHE A 271 13.85 2.83 1.99
CA PHE A 271 12.86 3.18 3.01
C PHE A 271 11.87 2.04 3.19
N ILE A 272 11.68 1.58 4.42
CA ILE A 272 10.82 0.43 4.72
C ILE A 272 9.79 0.81 5.77
N SER A 273 8.57 0.29 5.61
CA SER A 273 7.47 0.42 6.56
C SER A 273 7.10 -0.94 7.16
N PRO A 274 7.80 -1.40 8.22
CA PRO A 274 7.50 -2.68 8.88
C PRO A 274 6.06 -2.85 9.34
N HIS A 275 5.30 -1.79 9.64
CA HIS A 275 3.87 -1.90 9.96
C HIS A 275 3.02 -2.49 8.83
N LYS A 276 3.51 -2.48 7.58
CA LYS A 276 2.87 -3.12 6.43
C LYS A 276 3.17 -4.61 6.32
N PHE A 277 4.13 -5.13 7.09
CA PHE A 277 4.38 -6.55 7.19
C PHE A 277 3.35 -7.22 8.11
N THR A 278 3.05 -8.48 7.85
CA THR A 278 2.26 -9.28 8.78
C THR A 278 3.02 -9.47 10.09
N GLY A 279 2.37 -9.15 11.21
CA GLY A 279 2.96 -9.05 12.55
C GLY A 279 3.52 -7.67 12.89
N GLY A 280 3.53 -6.75 11.92
CA GLY A 280 4.24 -5.48 12.02
C GLY A 280 3.55 -4.28 12.64
N PRO A 281 2.21 -4.19 12.82
CA PRO A 281 1.62 -3.02 13.46
C PRO A 281 2.33 -2.61 14.75
N GLY A 282 2.69 -1.34 14.86
CA GLY A 282 3.50 -0.79 15.97
C GLY A 282 5.02 -0.83 15.76
N ALA A 283 5.53 -1.44 14.69
CA ALA A 283 6.94 -1.40 14.33
C ALA A 283 7.35 -0.06 13.68
N PRO A 284 8.60 0.40 13.86
CA PRO A 284 9.06 1.70 13.37
C PRO A 284 9.51 1.60 11.91
N GLY A 285 9.53 2.73 11.21
CA GLY A 285 10.14 2.87 9.90
C GLY A 285 11.63 2.57 9.95
N ILE A 286 12.17 2.01 8.88
CA ILE A 286 13.58 1.67 8.76
C ILE A 286 14.17 2.42 7.57
N LEU A 287 15.31 3.05 7.81
CA LEU A 287 16.23 3.53 6.79
C LEU A 287 17.44 2.60 6.80
N VAL A 288 17.77 2.02 5.64
CA VAL A 288 19.11 1.48 5.43
C VAL A 288 19.75 2.31 4.35
N MET A 289 20.93 2.87 4.62
CA MET A 289 21.60 3.77 3.69
C MET A 289 23.11 3.55 3.69
N SER A 290 23.73 3.84 2.55
CA SER A 290 25.17 3.99 2.42
C SER A 290 25.66 5.09 3.34
N ARG A 291 26.75 4.84 4.07
CA ARG A 291 27.43 5.83 4.91
C ARG A 291 27.93 7.02 4.10
N ALA A 292 28.08 6.90 2.77
CA ALA A 292 28.41 8.03 1.89
C ALA A 292 27.33 9.13 1.87
N LEU A 293 26.08 8.80 2.22
CA LEU A 293 24.97 9.77 2.35
C LEU A 293 24.94 10.44 3.74
N TYR A 294 25.83 10.07 4.68
CA TYR A 294 25.94 10.72 5.98
C TYR A 294 26.83 11.97 5.90
N LEU A 295 26.20 13.13 5.71
CA LEU A 295 26.91 14.39 5.43
C LEU A 295 27.11 15.27 6.67
N LEU A 296 26.51 14.92 7.82
CA LEU A 296 26.76 15.62 9.09
C LEU A 296 28.20 15.45 9.59
N LYS A 297 28.88 14.35 9.25
CA LYS A 297 30.30 14.11 9.59
C LYS A 297 30.58 14.37 11.08
N SER A 298 31.43 15.36 11.40
CA SER A 298 31.79 15.74 12.77
C SER A 298 30.77 16.69 13.43
N SER A 299 29.82 17.25 12.68
CA SER A 299 28.73 18.06 13.23
C SER A 299 27.81 17.23 14.13
N PRO A 300 27.03 17.86 15.03
CA PRO A 300 26.07 17.15 15.86
C PRO A 300 25.11 16.28 15.03
N PRO A 301 24.66 15.11 15.56
CA PRO A 301 23.72 14.23 14.87
C PRO A 301 22.38 14.91 14.58
N SER A 302 21.57 14.29 13.71
CA SER A 302 20.26 14.85 13.32
C SER A 302 19.35 15.10 14.52
N THR A 303 19.45 14.24 15.54
CA THR A 303 18.74 14.36 16.81
C THR A 303 19.76 14.25 17.94
N CYS A 304 19.95 15.31 18.71
CA CYS A 304 20.81 15.32 19.89
C CYS A 304 20.02 14.91 21.15
N GLY A 305 20.64 14.11 22.01
CA GLY A 305 20.04 13.65 23.27
C GLY A 305 20.97 12.75 24.07
N GLY A 306 20.45 12.11 25.13
CA GLY A 306 21.19 11.06 25.82
C GLY A 306 21.42 9.84 24.91
N GLY A 307 22.50 9.08 25.15
CA GLY A 307 22.78 7.83 24.42
C GLY A 307 23.53 7.98 23.09
N VAL A 308 23.86 9.21 22.66
CA VAL A 308 24.62 9.47 21.40
C VAL A 308 25.98 10.14 21.64
N VAL A 309 26.33 10.37 22.90
CA VAL A 309 27.57 11.05 23.32
C VAL A 309 28.43 10.11 24.15
N ALA A 310 29.73 10.14 23.88
CA ALA A 310 30.76 9.56 24.74
C ALA A 310 31.09 10.50 25.92
N TYR A 311 31.03 11.82 25.70
CA TYR A 311 31.34 12.81 26.73
C TYR A 311 30.65 14.15 26.47
N VAL A 312 30.20 14.81 27.54
CA VAL A 312 29.66 16.17 27.53
C VAL A 312 30.09 16.88 28.81
N ASN A 313 30.49 18.15 28.71
CA ASN A 313 30.80 18.99 29.87
C ASN A 313 29.91 20.24 29.92
N GLY A 314 29.92 20.94 31.06
CA GLY A 314 29.11 22.15 31.29
C GLY A 314 29.83 23.46 30.96
N PHE A 315 31.03 23.41 30.36
CA PHE A 315 31.90 24.57 30.18
C PHE A 315 31.97 25.05 28.74
N ASN A 316 32.14 24.12 27.78
CA ASN A 316 32.27 24.44 26.36
C ASN A 316 31.51 23.41 25.51
N PRO A 317 30.48 23.82 24.74
CA PRO A 317 29.75 22.93 23.84
C PRO A 317 30.63 22.21 22.81
N GLU A 318 31.72 22.83 22.36
CA GLU A 318 32.65 22.25 21.38
C GLU A 318 33.43 21.03 21.92
N ASP A 319 33.47 20.85 23.25
CA ASP A 319 34.11 19.69 23.88
C ASP A 319 33.20 18.45 23.89
N THR A 320 31.99 18.55 23.32
CA THR A 320 31.04 17.43 23.26
C THR A 320 31.57 16.37 22.28
N LEU A 321 31.80 15.16 22.79
CA LEU A 321 32.25 14.02 21.99
C LEU A 321 31.05 13.13 21.67
N TYR A 322 30.63 13.13 20.42
CA TYR A 322 29.62 12.22 19.87
C TYR A 322 30.26 10.91 19.42
N TYR A 323 29.49 9.81 19.40
CA TYR A 323 29.98 8.54 18.87
C TYR A 323 30.31 8.63 17.37
N ASP A 324 31.35 7.90 16.95
CA ASP A 324 31.77 7.83 15.54
C ASP A 324 30.87 6.91 14.70
N ASP A 325 30.30 5.87 15.31
CA ASP A 325 29.38 4.99 14.59
C ASP A 325 28.05 5.67 14.29
N VAL A 326 27.71 5.76 13.01
CA VAL A 326 26.49 6.40 12.50
C VAL A 326 25.20 5.83 13.11
N GLU A 327 25.12 4.53 13.42
CA GLU A 327 23.89 3.95 13.98
C GLU A 327 23.71 4.34 15.44
N GLU A 328 24.78 4.25 16.23
CA GLU A 328 24.79 4.70 17.62
C GLU A 328 24.54 6.21 17.72
N ARG A 329 25.15 6.99 16.82
CA ARG A 329 25.05 8.46 16.79
C ARG A 329 23.65 8.98 16.46
N GLU A 330 22.85 8.20 15.73
CA GLU A 330 21.50 8.59 15.26
C GLU A 330 20.36 7.88 16.02
N ASP A 331 20.68 7.19 17.12
CA ASP A 331 19.73 6.47 17.99
C ASP A 331 19.51 7.19 19.33
N ALA A 332 19.21 8.49 19.26
CA ALA A 332 19.09 9.36 20.42
C ALA A 332 17.94 9.03 21.38
N GLY A 333 18.23 9.19 22.67
CA GLY A 333 17.33 8.95 23.78
C GLY A 333 17.16 7.47 24.09
N THR A 334 16.07 7.15 24.81
CA THR A 334 15.64 5.76 24.96
C THR A 334 15.06 5.29 23.62
N PRO A 335 15.66 4.30 22.95
CA PRO A 335 15.19 3.85 21.65
C PRO A 335 13.87 3.11 21.78
N ALA A 336 13.19 2.92 20.64
CA ALA A 336 11.96 2.16 20.55
C ALA A 336 12.23 0.63 20.63
N ILE A 337 12.80 0.15 21.75
CA ILE A 337 13.36 -1.21 21.96
C ILE A 337 12.39 -2.30 21.48
N ILE A 338 11.16 -2.30 22.01
CA ILE A 338 10.13 -3.31 21.65
C ILE A 338 9.80 -3.23 20.17
N GLN A 339 9.71 -2.01 19.63
CA GLN A 339 9.39 -1.76 18.24
C GLN A 339 10.51 -2.26 17.30
N LYS A 340 11.79 -2.09 17.68
CA LYS A 340 12.95 -2.62 16.93
C LYS A 340 12.92 -4.16 16.88
N ILE A 341 12.69 -4.80 18.02
CA ILE A 341 12.57 -6.26 18.11
C ILE A 341 11.37 -6.74 17.26
N ARG A 342 10.23 -6.05 17.35
CA ARG A 342 9.05 -6.34 16.52
C ARG A 342 9.36 -6.25 15.04
N ALA A 343 10.08 -5.22 14.59
CA ALA A 343 10.51 -5.12 13.20
C ALA A 343 11.29 -6.37 12.76
N ALA A 344 12.30 -6.79 13.52
CA ALA A 344 13.07 -8.00 13.19
C ALA A 344 12.20 -9.26 13.13
N LEU A 345 11.21 -9.40 14.02
CA LEU A 345 10.26 -10.53 13.98
C LEU A 345 9.41 -10.54 12.70
N THR A 346 9.08 -9.38 12.13
CA THR A 346 8.35 -9.33 10.84
C THR A 346 9.20 -9.80 9.67
N PHE A 347 10.49 -9.45 9.66
CA PHE A 347 11.45 -9.99 8.69
C PHE A 347 11.58 -11.50 8.88
N TRP A 348 11.60 -11.98 10.13
CA TRP A 348 11.67 -13.41 10.41
C TRP A 348 10.47 -14.18 9.87
N VAL A 349 9.26 -13.67 10.03
CA VAL A 349 8.05 -14.30 9.47
C VAL A 349 8.15 -14.38 7.93
N LYS A 350 8.63 -13.33 7.28
CA LYS A 350 8.83 -13.28 5.84
C LYS A 350 9.88 -14.30 5.37
N GLU A 351 11.06 -14.34 6.01
CA GLU A 351 12.12 -15.33 5.75
C GLU A 351 11.63 -16.76 5.99
N PHE A 352 10.86 -16.97 7.06
CA PHE A 352 10.31 -18.28 7.42
C PHE A 352 9.41 -18.82 6.30
N VAL A 353 8.52 -18.00 5.74
CA VAL A 353 7.69 -18.37 4.60
C VAL A 353 8.54 -18.58 3.34
N GLY A 354 9.44 -17.63 3.06
CA GLY A 354 10.39 -17.64 1.96
C GLY A 354 9.89 -16.93 0.71
N TYR A 355 10.80 -16.21 0.04
CA TYR A 355 10.51 -15.38 -1.14
C TYR A 355 9.81 -16.10 -2.29
N PRO A 356 10.24 -17.30 -2.72
CA PRO A 356 9.59 -17.96 -3.86
C PRO A 356 8.13 -18.35 -3.58
N ALA A 357 7.81 -18.68 -2.33
CA ALA A 357 6.45 -19.00 -1.93
C ALA A 357 5.57 -17.76 -1.93
N ILE A 358 6.08 -16.63 -1.45
CA ILE A 358 5.36 -15.35 -1.46
C ILE A 358 5.15 -14.89 -2.90
N GLU A 359 6.20 -14.83 -3.73
CA GLU A 359 6.11 -14.41 -5.14
C GLU A 359 5.11 -15.27 -5.91
N PHE A 360 5.12 -16.59 -5.73
CA PHE A 360 4.18 -17.49 -6.39
C PHE A 360 2.71 -17.15 -6.07
N HIS A 361 2.37 -16.93 -4.79
CA HIS A 361 0.98 -16.67 -4.40
C HIS A 361 0.53 -15.24 -4.75
N GLU A 362 1.41 -14.25 -4.60
CA GLU A 362 1.13 -12.87 -5.04
C GLU A 362 0.83 -12.85 -6.55
N LYS A 363 1.67 -13.51 -7.35
CA LYS A 363 1.48 -13.65 -8.80
C LYS A 363 0.18 -14.38 -9.13
N LEU A 364 -0.06 -15.53 -8.49
CA LEU A 364 -1.26 -16.33 -8.72
C LEU A 364 -2.54 -15.52 -8.50
N TYR A 365 -2.64 -14.80 -7.37
CA TYR A 365 -3.84 -14.04 -7.05
C TYR A 365 -4.04 -12.84 -7.95
N ILE A 366 -2.98 -12.10 -8.28
CA ILE A 366 -3.15 -10.90 -9.12
C ILE A 366 -3.47 -11.26 -10.57
N GLU A 367 -2.82 -12.29 -11.14
CA GLU A 367 -3.10 -12.75 -12.50
C GLU A 367 -4.53 -13.28 -12.61
N ALA A 368 -4.98 -14.09 -11.64
CA ALA A 368 -6.35 -14.61 -11.61
C ALA A 368 -7.39 -13.48 -11.44
N ALA A 369 -7.11 -12.48 -10.61
CA ALA A 369 -8.00 -11.34 -10.42
C ALA A 369 -8.12 -10.47 -11.68
N VAL A 370 -6.99 -10.14 -12.32
CA VAL A 370 -6.98 -9.38 -13.57
C VAL A 370 -7.70 -10.17 -14.67
N GLN A 371 -7.36 -11.45 -14.87
CA GLN A 371 -7.99 -12.30 -15.89
C GLN A 371 -9.52 -12.39 -15.72
N ARG A 372 -10.02 -12.42 -14.48
CA ARG A 372 -11.45 -12.52 -14.19
C ARG A 372 -12.18 -11.19 -14.37
N LEU A 373 -11.59 -10.08 -13.93
CA LEU A 373 -12.27 -8.78 -13.88
C LEU A 373 -12.12 -7.95 -15.15
N LEU A 374 -11.01 -8.12 -15.90
CA LEU A 374 -10.73 -7.34 -17.10
C LEU A 374 -11.80 -7.45 -18.20
N PRO A 375 -12.42 -8.62 -18.46
CA PRO A 375 -13.51 -8.72 -19.44
C PRO A 375 -14.82 -8.01 -19.04
N ASN A 376 -14.95 -7.60 -17.77
CA ASN A 376 -16.16 -6.92 -17.30
C ASN A 376 -16.09 -5.42 -17.65
N SER A 377 -16.82 -5.02 -18.69
CA SER A 377 -16.95 -3.64 -19.17
C SER A 377 -17.49 -2.61 -18.16
N LYS A 378 -17.98 -3.05 -16.99
CA LYS A 378 -18.34 -2.16 -15.87
C LYS A 378 -17.20 -1.94 -14.87
N ILE A 379 -16.04 -2.57 -15.08
CA ILE A 379 -14.89 -2.48 -14.18
C ILE A 379 -13.69 -1.98 -14.98
N LYS A 380 -13.13 -0.84 -14.59
CA LYS A 380 -11.85 -0.36 -15.12
C LYS A 380 -10.76 -0.60 -14.09
N ILE A 381 -9.82 -1.48 -14.39
CA ILE A 381 -8.61 -1.68 -13.58
C ILE A 381 -7.65 -0.52 -13.86
N LEU A 382 -7.08 0.08 -12.82
CA LEU A 382 -6.13 1.18 -12.96
C LEU A 382 -4.70 0.66 -13.17
N GLY A 383 -3.96 1.36 -14.04
CA GLY A 383 -2.59 1.03 -14.48
C GLY A 383 -2.53 -0.07 -15.54
N ASP A 384 -1.38 -0.20 -16.20
CA ASP A 384 -1.14 -1.16 -17.29
C ASP A 384 -1.36 -2.62 -16.87
N SER A 385 -2.44 -3.24 -17.34
CA SER A 385 -2.86 -4.61 -17.01
C SER A 385 -1.82 -5.69 -17.34
N ASN A 386 -0.86 -5.41 -18.21
CA ASN A 386 0.21 -6.34 -18.60
C ASN A 386 1.48 -6.19 -17.76
N ALA A 387 1.66 -5.07 -17.05
CA ALA A 387 2.84 -4.82 -16.25
C ALA A 387 2.95 -5.76 -15.04
N LYS A 388 4.18 -6.20 -14.72
CA LYS A 388 4.45 -7.00 -13.51
C LYS A 388 4.04 -6.19 -12.28
N ARG A 389 3.16 -6.76 -11.46
CA ARG A 389 2.61 -6.10 -10.28
C ARG A 389 2.47 -7.04 -9.08
N LEU A 390 2.50 -6.46 -7.88
CA LEU A 390 2.06 -7.13 -6.65
C LEU A 390 0.54 -7.24 -6.63
N ALA A 391 0.00 -8.03 -5.71
CA ALA A 391 -1.44 -8.28 -5.58
C ALA A 391 -2.20 -7.10 -4.96
N ILE A 392 -2.02 -5.91 -5.54
CA ILE A 392 -2.68 -4.65 -5.24
C ILE A 392 -3.53 -4.30 -6.45
N LEU A 393 -4.85 -4.19 -6.26
CA LEU A 393 -5.80 -3.96 -7.33
C LEU A 393 -6.61 -2.69 -7.02
N SER A 394 -6.36 -1.65 -7.80
CA SER A 394 -7.18 -0.43 -7.81
C SER A 394 -8.11 -0.44 -9.03
N PHE A 395 -9.37 -0.11 -8.83
CA PHE A 395 -10.38 -0.18 -9.88
C PHE A 395 -11.49 0.88 -9.70
N LEU A 396 -12.13 1.21 -10.82
CA LEU A 396 -13.36 1.98 -10.90
C LEU A 396 -14.52 1.05 -11.28
N VAL A 397 -15.73 1.41 -10.85
CA VAL A 397 -16.95 0.67 -11.16
C VAL A 397 -17.92 1.60 -11.87
N PHE A 398 -18.42 1.21 -13.03
CA PHE A 398 -19.39 1.97 -13.81
C PHE A 398 -20.78 1.31 -13.72
N PRO A 399 -21.86 2.08 -13.54
CA PRO A 399 -23.22 1.53 -13.55
C PRO A 399 -23.61 0.93 -14.90
N HIS A 400 -23.10 1.54 -15.98
CA HIS A 400 -23.30 1.15 -17.38
C HIS A 400 -21.95 0.81 -18.01
N HIS A 401 -21.96 0.29 -19.25
CA HIS A 401 -20.73 -0.06 -19.98
C HIS A 401 -19.82 1.17 -20.11
N TYR A 402 -18.53 1.00 -19.81
CA TYR A 402 -17.49 2.00 -20.08
C TYR A 402 -16.80 1.66 -21.40
N LEU A 403 -16.62 2.65 -22.26
CA LEU A 403 -15.83 2.55 -23.49
C LEU A 403 -14.36 2.84 -23.17
N ASP A 404 -13.48 1.87 -23.39
CA ASP A 404 -12.03 2.04 -23.24
C ASP A 404 -11.44 2.60 -24.53
N THR A 405 -11.17 3.90 -24.56
CA THR A 405 -10.70 4.62 -25.75
C THR A 405 -9.28 4.26 -26.19
N ASN A 406 -8.55 3.45 -25.42
CA ASN A 406 -7.12 3.16 -25.64
C ASN A 406 -6.84 1.87 -26.43
N ASN A 407 -7.86 1.10 -26.85
CA ASN A 407 -7.68 -0.18 -27.54
C ASN A 407 -8.59 -0.24 -28.79
N ARG A 408 -8.30 0.59 -29.80
CA ARG A 408 -9.21 0.85 -30.93
C ARG A 408 -9.00 -0.09 -32.11
N SER A 409 -10.11 -0.51 -32.73
CA SER A 409 -10.15 -1.02 -34.11
C SER A 409 -10.80 0.00 -35.04
N SER A 410 -10.39 0.07 -36.30
CA SER A 410 -10.79 1.09 -37.28
C SER A 410 -12.26 1.02 -37.74
N GLN A 411 -13.12 0.23 -37.09
CA GLN A 411 -14.58 0.23 -37.26
C GLN A 411 -15.31 1.01 -36.16
N GLU A 412 -14.64 1.33 -35.05
CA GLU A 412 -15.23 2.04 -33.90
C GLU A 412 -15.14 3.57 -34.05
N GLU A 413 -14.45 4.07 -35.08
CA GLU A 413 -14.29 5.51 -35.38
C GLU A 413 -15.54 6.13 -36.01
N GLU A 414 -16.42 5.34 -36.66
CA GLU A 414 -17.64 5.87 -37.32
C GLU A 414 -18.84 5.98 -36.35
N GLU A 415 -18.82 5.31 -35.19
CA GLU A 415 -19.87 5.43 -34.16
C GLU A 415 -19.63 6.60 -33.18
N GLU A 416 -18.43 7.21 -33.18
CA GLU A 416 -18.07 8.34 -32.29
C GLU A 416 -18.76 9.67 -32.67
N GLU A 417 -19.18 9.89 -33.92
CA GLU A 417 -19.76 11.18 -34.32
C GLU A 417 -21.18 11.44 -33.77
N GLU A 418 -21.90 10.42 -33.29
CA GLU A 418 -23.24 10.59 -32.68
C GLU A 418 -23.25 10.53 -31.14
N GLU A 419 -22.24 9.95 -30.47
CA GLU A 419 -22.20 9.83 -28.99
C GLU A 419 -21.34 10.90 -28.27
N GLU A 420 -20.54 11.70 -28.98
CA GLU A 420 -19.72 12.77 -28.37
C GLU A 420 -20.53 13.88 -27.66
N GLU A 421 -21.86 13.94 -27.84
CA GLU A 421 -22.74 14.85 -27.09
C GLU A 421 -23.17 14.32 -25.69
N GLU A 422 -23.01 13.01 -25.40
CA GLU A 422 -23.32 12.42 -24.08
C GLU A 422 -22.03 11.94 -23.37
N GLY A 423 -21.45 12.86 -22.59
CA GLY A 423 -20.16 12.64 -21.90
C GLY A 423 -20.02 11.30 -21.17
N HIS A 424 -18.80 10.73 -21.25
CA HIS A 424 -18.39 9.46 -20.64
C HIS A 424 -19.14 9.10 -19.34
N SER A 425 -19.70 7.88 -19.30
CA SER A 425 -20.41 7.35 -18.13
C SER A 425 -19.56 7.53 -16.86
N LYS A 426 -20.09 8.23 -15.85
CA LYS A 426 -19.35 8.47 -14.59
C LYS A 426 -19.30 7.20 -13.73
N PRO A 427 -18.15 6.87 -13.12
CA PRO A 427 -18.05 5.74 -12.22
C PRO A 427 -18.81 5.99 -10.91
N LEU A 428 -19.16 4.94 -10.19
CA LEU A 428 -19.52 5.02 -8.78
C LEU A 428 -18.36 5.60 -7.96
N ASN A 429 -18.67 6.39 -6.94
CA ASN A 429 -17.66 6.94 -6.04
C ASN A 429 -16.84 5.81 -5.37
N GLY A 430 -15.51 5.90 -5.41
CA GLY A 430 -14.65 4.85 -4.85
C GLY A 430 -14.83 4.60 -3.34
N ARG A 431 -15.23 5.62 -2.56
CA ARG A 431 -15.57 5.46 -1.13
C ARG A 431 -16.93 4.77 -0.97
N PHE A 432 -17.88 5.02 -1.87
CA PHE A 432 -19.17 4.32 -1.88
C PHE A 432 -19.00 2.83 -2.16
N VAL A 433 -18.23 2.48 -3.18
CA VAL A 433 -17.93 1.07 -3.53
C VAL A 433 -17.23 0.36 -2.35
N ALA A 434 -16.24 1.00 -1.71
CA ALA A 434 -15.62 0.47 -0.50
C ALA A 434 -16.62 0.32 0.67
N LYS A 435 -17.55 1.27 0.83
CA LYS A 435 -18.61 1.20 1.84
C LYS A 435 -19.56 0.04 1.59
N LEU A 436 -19.94 -0.23 0.34
CA LEU A 436 -20.76 -1.38 -0.03
C LEU A 436 -20.04 -2.71 0.22
N LEU A 437 -18.75 -2.81 -0.11
CA LEU A 437 -17.92 -3.97 0.22
C LEU A 437 -17.94 -4.27 1.73
N ASN A 438 -17.80 -3.23 2.56
CA ASN A 438 -17.91 -3.39 4.01
C ASN A 438 -19.33 -3.78 4.46
N ASP A 439 -20.34 -3.01 4.07
CA ASP A 439 -21.68 -3.12 4.64
C ASP A 439 -22.41 -4.38 4.18
N LEU A 440 -22.25 -4.78 2.92
CA LEU A 440 -22.91 -5.95 2.36
C LEU A 440 -22.14 -7.24 2.64
N PHE A 441 -20.81 -7.18 2.74
CA PHE A 441 -19.95 -8.37 2.66
C PHE A 441 -18.93 -8.48 3.80
N GLY A 442 -18.68 -7.42 4.58
CA GLY A 442 -17.64 -7.38 5.60
C GLY A 442 -16.22 -7.24 5.05
N ILE A 443 -16.09 -6.94 3.75
CA ILE A 443 -14.80 -6.81 3.08
C ILE A 443 -14.22 -5.42 3.37
N GLN A 444 -13.03 -5.40 3.97
CA GLN A 444 -12.31 -4.18 4.32
C GLN A 444 -11.44 -3.75 3.14
N ALA A 445 -12.01 -2.92 2.28
CA ALA A 445 -11.34 -2.26 1.16
C ALA A 445 -11.06 -0.78 1.48
N ARG A 446 -10.32 -0.08 0.62
CA ARG A 446 -10.04 1.35 0.79
C ARG A 446 -10.55 2.16 -0.40
N GLY A 447 -11.26 3.25 -0.11
CA GLY A 447 -11.69 4.22 -1.11
C GLY A 447 -10.91 5.54 -1.03
N GLY A 448 -10.65 6.17 -2.17
CA GLY A 448 -9.99 7.49 -2.28
C GLY A 448 -8.70 7.47 -3.10
N CYS A 449 -7.87 8.50 -2.98
CA CYS A 449 -6.66 8.71 -3.80
C CYS A 449 -5.37 8.08 -3.24
N SER A 450 -5.46 7.26 -2.19
CA SER A 450 -4.35 6.45 -1.63
C SER A 450 -3.03 7.21 -1.37
N CYS A 451 -3.09 8.49 -1.00
CA CYS A 451 -1.90 9.35 -0.78
C CYS A 451 -0.96 9.42 -2.00
N ALA A 452 -1.53 9.36 -3.21
CA ALA A 452 -0.83 9.47 -4.48
C ALA A 452 -1.58 10.44 -5.41
N GLY A 453 -1.89 11.63 -4.90
CA GLY A 453 -2.71 12.65 -5.56
C GLY A 453 -2.30 12.94 -7.01
N PRO A 454 -1.03 13.31 -7.29
CA PRO A 454 -0.56 13.56 -8.66
C PRO A 454 -0.76 12.37 -9.60
N TYR A 455 -0.40 11.16 -9.17
CA TYR A 455 -0.64 9.95 -9.96
C TYR A 455 -2.14 9.68 -10.15
N GLY A 456 -2.95 9.95 -9.13
CA GLY A 456 -4.40 9.87 -9.22
C GLY A 456 -5.01 10.85 -10.21
N HIS A 457 -4.47 12.07 -10.32
CA HIS A 457 -4.89 13.03 -11.34
C HIS A 457 -4.61 12.49 -12.74
N TYR A 458 -3.41 11.95 -12.95
CA TYR A 458 -3.04 11.32 -14.20
C TYR A 458 -3.98 10.14 -14.55
N LEU A 459 -4.19 9.20 -13.61
CA LEU A 459 -5.05 8.02 -13.80
C LEU A 459 -6.52 8.35 -14.06
N LEU A 460 -6.99 9.51 -13.59
CA LEU A 460 -8.39 9.93 -13.68
C LEU A 460 -8.62 11.07 -14.68
N GLY A 461 -7.59 11.47 -15.44
CA GLY A 461 -7.69 12.55 -16.43
C GLY A 461 -8.00 13.92 -15.83
N VAL A 462 -7.54 14.19 -14.59
CA VAL A 462 -7.73 15.49 -13.94
C VAL A 462 -6.64 16.44 -14.39
N ASP A 463 -7.00 17.39 -15.26
CA ASP A 463 -6.09 18.43 -15.73
C ASP A 463 -5.82 19.51 -14.67
N GLU A 464 -4.90 20.44 -15.00
CA GLU A 464 -4.50 21.52 -14.09
C GLU A 464 -5.67 22.43 -13.71
N THR A 465 -6.52 22.77 -14.68
CA THR A 465 -7.70 23.62 -14.49
C THR A 465 -8.69 22.98 -13.50
N SER A 466 -9.04 21.72 -13.72
CA SER A 466 -9.93 20.94 -12.86
C SER A 466 -9.33 20.75 -11.47
N SER A 467 -8.03 20.46 -11.39
CA SER A 467 -7.29 20.34 -10.13
C SER A 467 -7.36 21.62 -9.29
N CYS A 468 -7.12 22.78 -9.91
CA CYS A 468 -7.24 24.09 -9.26
C CYS A 468 -8.67 24.39 -8.80
N ALA A 469 -9.66 24.05 -9.62
CA ALA A 469 -11.07 24.24 -9.27
C ALA A 469 -11.48 23.34 -8.08
N ILE A 470 -11.10 22.06 -8.10
CA ILE A 470 -11.29 21.12 -6.97
C ILE A 470 -10.65 21.68 -5.70
N ARG A 471 -9.39 22.16 -5.78
CA ARG A 471 -8.70 22.81 -4.65
C ARG A 471 -9.52 23.98 -4.08
N SER A 472 -10.03 24.87 -4.94
CA SER A 472 -10.83 26.03 -4.52
C SER A 472 -12.09 25.61 -3.75
N HIS A 473 -12.81 24.58 -4.22
CA HIS A 473 -13.97 24.05 -3.49
C HIS A 473 -13.60 23.33 -2.18
N ILE A 474 -12.47 22.63 -2.13
CA ILE A 474 -11.96 22.04 -0.88
C ILE A 474 -11.68 23.14 0.15
N GLN A 475 -11.13 24.29 -0.26
CA GLN A 475 -10.92 25.43 0.64
C GLN A 475 -12.24 26.02 1.17
N ARG A 476 -13.34 25.86 0.43
CA ARG A 476 -14.70 26.20 0.87
C ARG A 476 -15.35 25.12 1.74
N GLY A 477 -14.65 24.02 2.03
CA GLY A 477 -15.11 22.92 2.90
C GLY A 477 -15.59 21.66 2.18
N TYR A 478 -15.63 21.65 0.84
CA TYR A 478 -16.20 20.53 0.07
C TYR A 478 -15.16 19.44 -0.24
N ASN A 479 -14.72 18.67 0.76
CA ASN A 479 -13.74 17.59 0.53
C ASN A 479 -14.29 16.42 -0.30
N GLY A 480 -15.61 16.30 -0.43
CA GLY A 480 -16.25 15.23 -1.20
C GLY A 480 -15.96 15.28 -2.70
N LEU A 481 -15.45 16.40 -3.22
CA LEU A 481 -15.03 16.53 -4.62
C LEU A 481 -13.71 15.81 -4.95
N LYS A 482 -12.97 15.35 -3.94
CA LYS A 482 -11.72 14.62 -4.18
C LYS A 482 -12.00 13.36 -5.01
N PRO A 483 -11.41 13.24 -6.21
CA PRO A 483 -11.59 12.07 -7.03
C PRO A 483 -10.84 10.88 -6.42
N GLY A 484 -11.22 9.67 -6.82
CA GLY A 484 -10.59 8.46 -6.29
C GLY A 484 -11.24 7.18 -6.78
N TRP A 485 -10.68 6.07 -6.33
CA TRP A 485 -11.03 4.71 -6.74
C TRP A 485 -11.26 3.82 -5.52
N THR A 486 -11.57 2.55 -5.77
CA THR A 486 -11.52 1.50 -4.74
C THR A 486 -10.27 0.66 -4.91
N ARG A 487 -9.61 0.33 -3.81
CA ARG A 487 -8.44 -0.54 -3.78
C ARG A 487 -8.68 -1.72 -2.85
N VAL A 488 -8.30 -2.90 -3.34
CA VAL A 488 -8.17 -4.14 -2.56
C VAL A 488 -6.75 -4.70 -2.73
N SER A 489 -6.34 -5.57 -1.82
CA SER A 489 -5.08 -6.29 -1.90
C SER A 489 -5.27 -7.74 -1.46
N PHE A 490 -4.63 -8.67 -2.15
CA PHE A 490 -4.70 -10.10 -1.86
C PHE A 490 -3.39 -10.54 -1.22
N SER A 491 -3.39 -10.82 0.08
CA SER A 491 -2.18 -11.28 0.74
C SER A 491 -1.81 -12.71 0.31
N TYR A 492 -0.52 -13.02 0.17
CA TYR A 492 -0.02 -14.36 -0.14
C TYR A 492 -0.56 -15.49 0.75
N TYR A 493 -1.06 -15.18 1.95
CA TYR A 493 -1.63 -16.14 2.89
C TYR A 493 -3.16 -16.19 2.92
N MET A 494 -3.83 -15.36 2.12
CA MET A 494 -5.28 -15.40 1.92
C MET A 494 -5.74 -16.81 1.49
N THR A 495 -6.94 -17.22 1.88
CA THR A 495 -7.53 -18.47 1.40
C THR A 495 -8.10 -18.29 -0.02
N VAL A 496 -8.18 -19.36 -0.80
CA VAL A 496 -8.84 -19.33 -2.11
C VAL A 496 -10.32 -18.95 -1.94
N GLU A 497 -10.96 -19.41 -0.86
CA GLU A 497 -12.35 -19.09 -0.57
C GLU A 497 -12.59 -17.59 -0.31
N GLU A 498 -11.68 -16.91 0.38
CA GLU A 498 -11.74 -15.46 0.60
C GLU A 498 -11.46 -14.68 -0.68
N PHE A 499 -10.45 -15.12 -1.44
CA PHE A 499 -10.11 -14.54 -2.73
C PHE A 499 -11.31 -14.56 -3.70
N GLU A 500 -11.92 -15.74 -3.87
CA GLU A 500 -13.11 -15.94 -4.70
C GLU A 500 -14.32 -15.12 -4.22
N PHE A 501 -14.48 -15.01 -2.90
CA PHE A 501 -15.54 -14.20 -2.31
C PHE A 501 -15.36 -12.71 -2.59
N ILE A 502 -14.13 -12.19 -2.49
CA ILE A 502 -13.82 -10.78 -2.79
C ILE A 502 -14.12 -10.47 -4.26
N LEU A 503 -13.65 -11.30 -5.20
CA LEU A 503 -13.92 -11.07 -6.63
C LEU A 503 -15.42 -11.13 -6.94
N SER A 504 -16.14 -12.10 -6.38
CA SER A 504 -17.59 -12.22 -6.55
C SER A 504 -18.35 -11.02 -5.97
N ALA A 505 -17.85 -10.42 -4.89
CA ALA A 505 -18.43 -9.22 -4.30
C ALA A 505 -18.17 -7.97 -5.16
N ILE A 506 -16.98 -7.86 -5.77
CA ILE A 506 -16.65 -6.78 -6.73
C ILE A 506 -17.57 -6.87 -7.94
N GLU A 507 -17.71 -8.05 -8.55
CA GLU A 507 -18.63 -8.28 -9.67
C GLU A 507 -20.08 -7.95 -9.30
N PHE A 508 -20.53 -8.37 -8.11
CA PHE A 508 -21.85 -8.01 -7.62
C PHE A 508 -22.06 -6.49 -7.55
N ILE A 509 -21.07 -5.73 -7.06
CA ILE A 509 -21.15 -4.27 -6.98
C ILE A 509 -21.10 -3.64 -8.37
N ALA A 510 -20.34 -4.21 -9.30
CA ALA A 510 -20.37 -3.78 -10.70
C ALA A 510 -21.77 -3.91 -11.31
N ASP A 511 -22.46 -5.02 -11.06
CA ASP A 511 -23.79 -5.24 -11.62
C ASP A 511 -24.92 -4.51 -10.90
N HIS A 512 -24.80 -4.34 -9.58
CA HIS A 512 -25.92 -3.96 -8.74
C HIS A 512 -25.62 -2.81 -7.77
N GLY A 513 -24.39 -2.33 -7.68
CA GLY A 513 -23.97 -1.34 -6.69
C GLY A 513 -24.76 -0.03 -6.74
N HIS A 514 -25.03 0.46 -7.95
CA HIS A 514 -25.84 1.68 -8.17
C HIS A 514 -27.26 1.56 -7.58
N LEU A 515 -27.84 0.35 -7.54
CA LEU A 515 -29.18 0.10 -6.96
C LEU A 515 -29.23 0.34 -5.45
N PHE A 516 -28.09 0.39 -4.78
CA PHE A 516 -28.01 0.67 -3.35
C PHE A 516 -27.88 2.16 -3.04
N MET A 517 -27.58 3.03 -4.02
CA MET A 517 -27.42 4.47 -3.78
C MET A 517 -28.60 5.11 -3.03
N PRO A 518 -29.88 4.79 -3.32
CA PRO A 518 -31.02 5.29 -2.56
C PRO A 518 -31.00 5.02 -1.05
N LEU A 519 -30.18 4.07 -0.59
CA LEU A 519 -30.04 3.71 0.83
C LEU A 519 -28.97 4.52 1.56
N TYR A 520 -28.23 5.38 0.86
CA TYR A 520 -27.10 6.11 1.42
C TYR A 520 -27.20 7.62 1.15
N ASP A 521 -26.69 8.38 2.10
CA ASP A 521 -26.52 9.83 2.00
C ASP A 521 -25.04 10.14 1.80
N PHE A 522 -24.74 11.04 0.86
CA PHE A 522 -23.40 11.55 0.60
C PHE A 522 -23.17 12.86 1.35
N ASP A 523 -22.07 12.92 2.12
CA ASP A 523 -21.63 14.12 2.81
C ASP A 523 -20.56 14.86 1.98
N TRP A 524 -20.93 16.02 1.43
CA TRP A 524 -20.05 16.87 0.65
C TRP A 524 -18.84 17.42 1.41
N THR A 525 -18.96 17.56 2.74
CA THR A 525 -17.91 18.13 3.59
C THR A 525 -16.77 17.15 3.80
N THR A 526 -17.10 15.88 4.00
CA THR A 526 -16.14 14.81 4.33
C THR A 526 -15.83 13.90 3.14
N GLY A 527 -16.78 13.75 2.21
CA GLY A 527 -16.77 12.75 1.15
C GLY A 527 -17.27 11.37 1.58
N ASP A 528 -17.83 11.24 2.78
CA ASP A 528 -18.28 9.95 3.31
C ASP A 528 -19.70 9.59 2.87
N TRP A 529 -19.95 8.27 2.81
CA TRP A 529 -21.24 7.68 2.49
C TRP A 529 -21.82 6.99 3.72
N ASN A 530 -22.97 7.46 4.17
CA ASN A 530 -23.63 6.98 5.38
C ASN A 530 -24.95 6.30 5.04
N VAL A 531 -25.23 5.16 5.69
CA VAL A 531 -26.50 4.46 5.44
C VAL A 531 -27.65 5.24 6.09
N CYS A 532 -28.74 5.40 5.34
CA CYS A 532 -29.97 5.97 5.87
C CYS A 532 -30.77 4.85 6.58
N LEU A 533 -30.56 4.67 7.89
CA LEU A 533 -31.18 3.60 8.67
C LEU A 533 -32.72 3.52 8.54
N PRO A 534 -33.49 4.63 8.55
CA PRO A 534 -34.94 4.56 8.36
C PRO A 534 -35.35 3.99 7.00
N VAL A 535 -34.67 4.38 5.92
CA VAL A 535 -34.95 3.89 4.56
C VAL A 535 -34.59 2.40 4.44
N LEU A 536 -33.46 2.01 5.02
CA LEU A 536 -33.05 0.62 5.09
C LEU A 536 -34.05 -0.24 5.88
N GLN A 537 -34.48 0.22 7.05
CA GLN A 537 -35.46 -0.50 7.88
C GLN A 537 -36.80 -0.67 7.14
N ASN A 538 -37.28 0.37 6.46
CA ASN A 538 -38.48 0.29 5.62
C ASN A 538 -38.30 -0.73 4.49
N SER A 539 -37.21 -0.65 3.73
CA SER A 539 -36.90 -1.58 2.64
C SER A 539 -36.83 -3.03 3.14
N LEU A 540 -36.12 -3.27 4.25
CA LEU A 540 -36.01 -4.59 4.87
C LEU A 540 -37.35 -5.08 5.44
N SER A 541 -38.19 -4.19 5.98
CA SER A 541 -39.52 -4.54 6.51
C SER A 541 -40.47 -5.01 5.41
N ILE A 542 -40.39 -4.42 4.21
CA ILE A 542 -41.22 -4.82 3.07
C ILE A 542 -40.74 -6.16 2.50
N VAL A 543 -39.42 -6.38 2.42
CA VAL A 543 -38.85 -7.70 2.10
C VAL A 543 -39.30 -8.76 3.11
N LYS A 544 -39.36 -8.42 4.41
CA LYS A 544 -39.86 -9.31 5.48
C LYS A 544 -41.37 -9.60 5.36
N LYS A 545 -42.20 -8.63 4.95
CA LYS A 545 -43.65 -8.82 4.77
C LYS A 545 -43.99 -9.76 3.60
N LYS A 546 -43.14 -9.83 2.58
CA LYS A 546 -43.33 -10.76 1.43
C LYS A 546 -42.73 -12.16 1.63
N LYS A 547 -41.88 -12.41 2.65
CA LYS A 547 -41.38 -13.76 3.00
C LYS A 547 -41.15 -13.91 4.52
N LYS A 548 -41.84 -14.86 5.14
CA LYS A 548 -41.81 -15.20 6.58
C LYS A 548 -40.48 -15.85 7.06
N THR A 549 -39.33 -15.55 6.44
CA THR A 549 -38.07 -16.28 6.67
C THR A 549 -36.82 -15.40 6.53
N LEU A 550 -36.77 -14.24 7.20
CA LEU A 550 -35.53 -13.42 7.28
C LEU A 550 -34.96 -13.28 8.70
N MET A 551 -35.76 -13.52 9.75
CA MET A 551 -35.29 -13.42 11.14
C MET A 551 -34.24 -14.48 11.52
N ASN A 552 -34.29 -15.67 10.91
CA ASN A 552 -33.31 -16.73 11.16
C ASN A 552 -31.96 -16.53 10.44
N VAL A 553 -31.84 -15.53 9.56
CA VAL A 553 -30.61 -15.26 8.79
C VAL A 553 -29.73 -14.18 9.44
N LEU A 554 -30.34 -13.27 10.21
CA LEU A 554 -29.62 -12.24 10.98
C LEU A 554 -29.02 -12.78 12.28
N LEU A 555 -29.42 -13.99 12.70
CA LEU A 555 -28.93 -14.73 13.86
C LEU A 555 -28.36 -16.07 13.40
N SER A 556 -27.28 -16.03 12.61
CA SER A 556 -26.50 -17.24 12.32
C SER A 556 -25.64 -17.58 13.54
N PRO A 557 -25.71 -18.79 14.11
CA PRO A 557 -24.79 -19.20 15.16
C PRO A 557 -23.34 -19.22 14.64
N ARG A 558 -22.37 -18.94 15.53
CA ARG A 558 -20.91 -18.94 15.29
C ARG A 558 -20.35 -20.25 14.66
N THR A 559 -21.16 -21.28 14.49
CA THR A 559 -20.75 -22.65 14.16
C THR A 559 -20.77 -23.03 12.67
N ARG A 560 -21.20 -22.13 11.75
CA ARG A 560 -21.20 -22.45 10.30
C ARG A 560 -19.81 -22.30 9.68
N LYS A 561 -19.43 -23.24 8.79
CA LYS A 561 -18.21 -23.18 7.94
C LYS A 561 -18.16 -21.86 7.13
N PRO A 562 -16.99 -21.21 7.00
CA PRO A 562 -16.84 -19.91 6.30
C PRO A 562 -17.44 -19.86 4.89
N SER A 563 -17.23 -20.89 4.07
CA SER A 563 -17.72 -20.95 2.68
C SER A 563 -19.24 -20.85 2.56
N LYS A 564 -20.00 -21.41 3.52
CA LYS A 564 -21.47 -21.30 3.53
C LYS A 564 -21.93 -19.87 3.86
N ARG A 565 -21.17 -19.12 4.67
CA ARG A 565 -21.50 -17.74 5.05
C ARG A 565 -21.36 -16.78 3.87
N PHE A 566 -20.26 -16.87 3.12
CA PHE A 566 -20.00 -16.04 1.94
C PHE A 566 -21.09 -16.16 0.87
N VAL A 567 -21.53 -17.39 0.60
CA VAL A 567 -22.66 -17.67 -0.31
C VAL A 567 -23.96 -17.03 0.18
N ASP A 568 -24.23 -17.09 1.50
CA ASP A 568 -25.43 -16.49 2.08
C ASP A 568 -25.38 -14.95 1.98
N TYR A 569 -24.22 -14.32 2.16
CA TYR A 569 -24.06 -12.86 2.00
C TYR A 569 -24.40 -12.41 0.57
N LEU A 570 -23.83 -13.06 -0.45
CA LEU A 570 -24.13 -12.79 -1.86
C LEU A 570 -25.62 -13.00 -2.20
N LYS A 571 -26.22 -14.09 -1.72
CA LYS A 571 -27.65 -14.36 -1.93
C LYS A 571 -28.54 -13.29 -1.30
N ASN A 572 -28.19 -12.81 -0.10
CA ASN A 572 -28.96 -11.76 0.57
C ASN A 572 -28.81 -10.42 -0.13
N ALA A 573 -27.60 -10.05 -0.55
CA ALA A 573 -27.37 -8.83 -1.32
C ALA A 573 -28.17 -8.81 -2.63
N ARG A 574 -28.19 -9.92 -3.39
CA ARG A 574 -29.01 -10.06 -4.60
C ARG A 574 -30.50 -9.87 -4.35
N LYS A 575 -31.04 -10.42 -3.26
CA LYS A 575 -32.47 -10.23 -2.89
C LYS A 575 -32.80 -8.76 -2.64
N ILE A 576 -31.88 -8.01 -2.03
CA ILE A 576 -32.08 -6.58 -1.75
C ILE A 576 -31.99 -5.77 -3.04
N ALA A 577 -31.00 -6.05 -3.90
CA ALA A 577 -30.88 -5.42 -5.20
C ALA A 577 -32.13 -5.58 -6.08
N LEU A 578 -32.68 -6.80 -6.13
CA LEU A 578 -33.91 -7.10 -6.88
C LEU A 578 -35.15 -6.36 -6.37
N TYR A 579 -35.14 -5.91 -5.11
CA TYR A 579 -36.24 -5.14 -4.55
C TYR A 579 -36.26 -3.68 -5.02
N LYS A 580 -35.17 -3.18 -5.62
CA LYS A 580 -35.00 -1.79 -6.09
C LYS A 580 -35.41 -0.77 -5.03
N PRO A 581 -34.56 -0.53 -4.01
CA PRO A 581 -34.84 0.46 -2.98
C PRO A 581 -35.25 1.81 -3.59
N GLU A 582 -36.41 2.33 -3.18
CA GLU A 582 -36.94 3.57 -3.72
C GLU A 582 -36.16 4.79 -3.19
N ARG A 583 -35.84 5.71 -4.11
CA ARG A 583 -35.14 6.97 -3.82
C ARG A 583 -36.08 7.91 -3.06
N ARG A 584 -35.58 8.54 -1.99
CA ARG A 584 -36.24 9.73 -1.44
C ARG A 584 -36.12 10.89 -2.43
N SER A 585 -37.10 11.79 -2.42
CA SER A 585 -37.09 13.05 -3.19
C SER A 585 -35.97 14.02 -2.79
N ASN A 586 -35.33 13.80 -1.63
CA ASN A 586 -34.24 14.63 -1.10
C ASN A 586 -32.89 13.89 -1.19
N SER A 587 -32.46 13.48 -2.39
CA SER A 587 -31.05 13.11 -2.59
C SER A 587 -30.16 14.32 -2.33
N SER A 588 -28.95 14.13 -1.77
CA SER A 588 -27.97 15.20 -1.52
C SER A 588 -27.79 16.08 -2.76
N SER A 589 -28.50 17.20 -2.85
CA SER A 589 -28.38 18.12 -3.98
C SER A 589 -26.96 18.64 -4.03
N ILE A 590 -26.44 18.86 -5.23
CA ILE A 590 -25.13 19.48 -5.42
C ILE A 590 -25.17 20.85 -4.72
N PRO A 591 -24.23 21.15 -3.81
CA PRO A 591 -24.21 22.42 -3.10
C PRO A 591 -24.14 23.60 -4.07
N GLU A 592 -24.75 24.72 -3.69
CA GLU A 592 -24.77 25.92 -4.51
C GLU A 592 -23.34 26.43 -4.80
N GLY A 593 -23.06 26.62 -6.09
CA GLY A 593 -21.75 27.07 -6.56
C GLY A 593 -20.66 25.99 -6.56
N VAL A 594 -21.02 24.70 -6.59
CA VAL A 594 -20.14 23.59 -7.04
C VAL A 594 -20.46 23.29 -8.50
N ASP A 595 -19.46 23.34 -9.37
CA ASP A 595 -19.63 23.01 -10.79
C ASP A 595 -19.84 21.49 -10.97
N PRO A 596 -20.96 21.04 -11.56
CA PRO A 596 -21.22 19.63 -11.84
C PRO A 596 -20.15 18.93 -12.70
N LYS A 597 -19.39 19.69 -13.50
CA LYS A 597 -18.26 19.17 -14.31
C LYS A 597 -17.11 18.67 -13.44
N LEU A 598 -16.97 19.17 -12.22
CA LEU A 598 -15.91 18.76 -11.28
C LEU A 598 -16.26 17.47 -10.51
N ILE A 599 -17.43 16.89 -10.75
CA ILE A 599 -17.87 15.67 -10.10
C ILE A 599 -17.48 14.48 -11.00
N TYR A 600 -16.38 13.82 -10.66
CA TYR A 600 -15.83 12.67 -11.40
C TYR A 600 -16.53 11.33 -11.11
N PHE A 601 -17.73 11.36 -10.51
CA PHE A 601 -18.47 10.17 -10.11
C PHE A 601 -19.99 10.40 -10.12
N LEU A 602 -20.75 9.31 -10.03
CA LEU A 602 -22.22 9.31 -9.98
C LEU A 602 -22.76 9.64 -8.57
N LEU A 603 -23.84 10.43 -8.49
CA LEU A 603 -24.51 10.90 -7.27
C LEU A 603 -26.02 10.58 -7.19
#